data_AF-A0A2X4TTP3-F1
#
_entry.id   AF-A0A2X4TTP3-F1
#
_cell.length_a   1.000
_cell.length_b   1.000
_cell.length_c   1.000
_cell.angle_alpha   90.00
_cell.angle_beta   90.00
_cell.angle_gamma   90.00
#
_symmetry.space_group_name_H-M   'P 1'
#
loop_
_entity.id
_entity.type
_entity.pdbx_description
1 polymer ?
#
loop_
_entity_poly.entity_id
_entity_poly.type
_entity_poly.pdbx_seq_one_letter_code
_entity_poly.pdbx_strand_id
1 'polypeptide(L)'
;MARRDGWISRRRKGVQGKALEYHIDSLPSGTRNLLMMKEDPAVYDIERKDPLAVWIEYYYHLTETERDKVLAFLMREGIGSLLARITEGK
;
A
#
# COMPACT_ATOMS: atom_id res chain seq x y z
N MET A 1 -28.64 -7.24 -3.25
CA MET A 1 -28.18 -6.11 -4.11
C MET A 1 -29.09 -4.94 -3.82
N ALA A 2 -28.59 -3.75 -3.48
CA ALA A 2 -29.37 -2.66 -2.88
C ALA A 2 -30.78 -2.41 -3.48
N ARG A 3 -30.95 -2.49 -4.80
CA ARG A 3 -32.27 -2.39 -5.46
C ARG A 3 -33.21 -3.57 -5.18
N ARG A 4 -32.69 -4.80 -5.19
CA ARG A 4 -33.43 -6.03 -4.83
C ARG A 4 -33.80 -6.06 -3.35
N ASP A 5 -32.99 -5.40 -2.53
CA ASP A 5 -33.13 -5.40 -1.08
C ASP A 5 -33.98 -4.20 -0.60
N GLY A 6 -34.61 -3.45 -1.51
CA GLY A 6 -35.53 -2.36 -1.19
C GLY A 6 -34.86 -1.14 -0.55
N TRP A 7 -33.57 -0.91 -0.78
CA TRP A 7 -32.84 0.18 -0.12
C TRP A 7 -33.42 1.54 -0.52
N ILE A 8 -33.60 2.40 0.48
CA ILE A 8 -34.06 3.77 0.32
C ILE A 8 -32.99 4.53 -0.45
N SER A 9 -33.37 5.11 -1.59
CA SER A 9 -32.42 5.74 -2.50
C SER A 9 -32.90 7.08 -3.04
N ARG A 10 -31.95 7.94 -3.40
CA ARG A 10 -32.21 9.24 -4.04
C ARG A 10 -31.18 9.55 -5.11
N ARG A 11 -31.55 10.35 -6.10
CA ARG A 11 -30.63 10.79 -7.14
C ARG A 11 -29.73 11.91 -6.62
N ARG A 12 -28.41 11.77 -6.82
CA ARG A 12 -27.45 12.81 -6.43
C ARG A 12 -27.63 14.05 -7.30
N LYS A 13 -27.74 15.22 -6.67
CA LYS A 13 -27.80 16.52 -7.36
C LYS A 13 -26.39 17.04 -7.59
N GLY A 14 -26.19 17.81 -8.67
CA GLY A 14 -24.93 18.52 -8.92
C GLY A 14 -23.76 17.67 -9.42
N VAL A 15 -24.02 16.48 -9.98
CA VAL A 15 -22.99 15.63 -10.58
C VAL A 15 -23.30 15.29 -12.03
N GLN A 16 -22.27 15.27 -12.89
CA GLN A 16 -22.40 14.83 -14.28
C GLN A 16 -22.54 13.31 -14.30
N GLY A 17 -23.77 12.80 -14.51
CA GLY A 17 -24.05 11.36 -14.63
C GLY A 17 -25.31 10.88 -13.90
N LYS A 18 -25.43 9.55 -13.76
CA LYS A 18 -26.53 8.87 -13.04
C LYS A 18 -26.04 8.28 -11.71
N ALA A 19 -25.62 9.14 -10.78
CA ALA A 19 -25.24 8.69 -9.44
C ALA A 19 -26.46 8.60 -8.51
N LEU A 20 -26.49 7.56 -7.69
CA LEU A 20 -27.54 7.27 -6.71
C LEU A 20 -26.91 7.22 -5.32
N GLU A 21 -27.59 7.83 -4.34
CA GLU A 21 -27.24 7.75 -2.92
C GLU A 21 -28.26 6.86 -2.20
N TYR A 22 -27.82 6.11 -1.20
CA TYR A 22 -28.68 5.28 -0.34
C TYR A 22 -28.73 5.83 1.08
N HIS A 23 -29.85 5.63 1.76
CA HIS A 23 -30.01 6.06 3.16
C HIS A 23 -29.28 5.13 4.12
N ILE A 24 -28.73 5.67 5.22
CA ILE A 24 -28.02 4.87 6.23
C ILE A 24 -28.92 3.79 6.87
N ASP A 25 -30.23 4.05 6.96
CA ASP A 25 -31.20 3.09 7.50
C ASP A 25 -31.41 1.86 6.61
N SER A 26 -30.91 1.87 5.38
CA SER A 26 -30.95 0.71 4.50
C SER A 26 -29.85 -0.32 4.82
N LEU A 27 -28.89 0.03 5.68
CA LEU A 27 -27.86 -0.91 6.13
C LEU A 27 -28.44 -1.92 7.13
N PRO A 28 -27.94 -3.18 7.12
CA PRO A 28 -28.24 -4.13 8.18
C PRO A 28 -27.90 -3.56 9.56
N SER A 29 -28.70 -3.91 10.57
CA SER A 29 -28.54 -3.42 11.94
C SER A 29 -27.14 -3.66 12.49
N GLY A 30 -26.54 -4.83 12.23
CA GLY A 30 -25.16 -5.13 12.62
C GLY A 30 -24.13 -4.16 12.02
N THR A 31 -24.24 -3.85 10.72
CA THR A 31 -23.37 -2.88 10.04
C THR A 31 -23.55 -1.48 10.59
N ARG A 32 -24.80 -1.08 10.85
CA ARG A 32 -25.09 0.24 11.44
C ARG A 32 -24.51 0.38 12.84
N ASN A 33 -24.64 -0.66 13.67
CA ASN A 33 -24.09 -0.68 15.02
C ASN A 33 -22.57 -0.56 15.02
N LEU A 34 -21.89 -1.31 14.13
CA LEU A 34 -20.43 -1.20 13.95
C LEU A 34 -20.01 0.22 13.52
N LEU A 35 -20.73 0.84 12.59
CA LEU A 35 -20.45 2.22 12.18
C LEU A 35 -20.69 3.24 13.31
N MET A 36 -21.66 2.97 14.20
CA MET A 36 -21.93 3.81 15.36
C MET A 36 -20.91 3.68 16.49
N MET A 37 -20.19 2.55 16.57
CA MET A 37 -19.18 2.31 17.60
C MET A 37 -17.99 3.27 17.51
N LYS A 38 -17.83 4.01 16.40
CA LYS A 38 -16.76 5.00 16.18
C LYS A 38 -15.39 4.48 16.62
N GLU A 39 -15.11 3.23 16.27
CA GLU A 39 -13.82 2.62 16.58
C GLU A 39 -12.70 3.43 15.91
N ASP A 40 -11.59 3.58 16.63
CA ASP A 40 -10.40 4.16 16.04
C ASP A 40 -9.97 3.30 14.86
N PRO A 41 -9.65 3.91 13.70
CA PRO A 41 -9.20 3.15 12.54
C PRO A 41 -7.97 2.33 12.92
N ALA A 42 -7.93 1.08 12.48
CA ALA A 42 -6.75 0.25 12.66
C ALA A 42 -5.52 0.99 12.10
N VAL A 43 -4.50 1.17 12.93
CA VAL A 43 -3.20 1.67 12.47
C VAL A 43 -2.62 0.58 11.59
N TYR A 44 -2.57 0.85 10.29
CA TYR A 44 -1.90 -0.02 9.34
C TYR A 44 -0.39 0.11 9.56
N ASP A 45 0.12 -0.64 10.53
CA ASP A 45 1.54 -0.74 10.81
C ASP A 45 2.12 -1.85 9.94
N ILE A 46 2.62 -1.48 8.76
CA ILE A 46 3.57 -2.35 8.07
C ILE A 46 4.84 -2.26 8.91
N GLU A 47 5.22 -3.34 9.59
CA GLU A 47 6.55 -3.47 10.17
C GLU A 47 7.58 -3.13 9.08
N ARG A 48 8.09 -1.91 9.12
CA ARG A 48 9.15 -1.48 8.21
C ARG A 48 10.39 -2.23 8.65
N LYS A 49 10.71 -3.32 7.93
CA LYS A 49 11.99 -4.00 8.10
C LYS A 49 13.10 -2.96 7.98
N ASP A 50 14.05 -3.00 8.92
CA ASP A 50 15.23 -2.17 8.89
C ASP A 50 15.91 -2.30 7.51
N PRO A 51 16.06 -1.21 6.73
CA PRO A 51 16.64 -1.27 5.39
C PRO A 51 18.02 -1.92 5.34
N LEU A 52 18.82 -1.76 6.39
CA LEU A 52 20.14 -2.40 6.48
C LEU A 52 20.00 -3.92 6.66
N ALA A 53 19.15 -4.37 7.58
CA ALA A 53 18.85 -5.79 7.75
C ALA A 53 18.38 -6.45 6.43
N VAL A 54 17.51 -5.76 5.68
CA VAL A 54 17.04 -6.23 4.37
C VAL A 54 18.19 -6.33 3.36
N TRP A 55 19.07 -5.35 3.31
CA TRP A 55 20.25 -5.39 2.44
C TRP A 55 21.21 -6.54 2.79
N ILE A 56 21.42 -6.79 4.08
CA ILE A 56 22.24 -7.89 4.57
C ILE A 56 21.62 -9.24 4.14
N GLU A 57 20.31 -9.41 4.31
CA GLU A 57 19.59 -10.61 3.83
C GLU A 57 19.79 -10.82 2.33
N TYR A 58 19.59 -9.77 1.53
CA TYR A 58 19.78 -9.86 0.07
C TYR A 58 21.22 -10.21 -0.31
N TYR A 59 22.21 -9.64 0.35
CA TYR A 59 23.62 -10.00 0.12
C TYR A 59 23.87 -11.49 0.39
N TYR A 60 23.26 -12.06 1.44
CA TYR A 60 23.36 -13.49 1.73
C TYR A 60 22.59 -14.36 0.73
N HIS A 61 21.56 -13.85 0.07
CA HIS A 61 20.86 -14.55 -1.00
C HIS A 61 21.61 -14.55 -2.35
N LEU A 62 22.59 -13.67 -2.54
CA LEU A 62 23.44 -13.69 -3.74
C LEU A 62 24.29 -14.96 -3.78
N THR A 63 24.43 -15.51 -4.98
CA THR A 63 25.43 -16.54 -5.29
C THR A 63 26.84 -15.97 -5.16
N GLU A 64 27.83 -16.86 -5.01
CA GLU A 64 29.25 -16.46 -4.95
C GLU A 64 29.65 -15.60 -6.15
N THR A 65 29.25 -16.00 -7.36
CA THR A 65 29.55 -15.25 -8.59
C THR A 65 28.90 -13.86 -8.64
N GLU A 66 27.73 -13.67 -8.02
CA GLU A 66 27.06 -12.37 -7.96
C GLU A 66 27.74 -11.47 -6.92
N ARG A 67 28.14 -12.03 -5.77
CA ARG A 67 28.93 -11.30 -4.77
C ARG A 67 30.25 -10.83 -5.35
N ASP A 68 30.95 -11.68 -6.10
CA ASP A 68 32.21 -11.31 -6.75
C ASP A 68 32.03 -10.16 -7.73
N LYS A 69 30.95 -10.15 -8.52
CA LYS A 69 30.63 -9.04 -9.44
C LYS A 69 30.36 -7.75 -8.69
N VAL A 70 29.58 -7.81 -7.59
CA VAL A 70 29.29 -6.64 -6.76
C VAL A 70 30.57 -6.09 -6.13
N LEU A 71 31.41 -6.94 -5.57
CA LEU A 71 32.68 -6.55 -4.97
C LEU A 71 33.65 -5.99 -6.01
N ALA A 72 33.79 -6.63 -7.17
CA ALA A 72 34.63 -6.14 -8.26
C ALA A 72 34.17 -4.76 -8.76
N PHE A 73 32.85 -4.56 -8.87
CA PHE A 73 32.28 -3.25 -9.22
C PHE A 73 32.61 -2.19 -8.15
N LEU A 74 32.40 -2.51 -6.86
CA LEU A 74 32.70 -1.61 -5.76
C LEU A 74 34.18 -1.24 -5.68
N MET A 75 35.08 -2.20 -5.91
CA MET A 75 36.53 -1.98 -5.93
C MET A 75 36.99 -1.11 -7.10
N ARG A 76 36.32 -1.24 -8.26
CA ARG A 76 36.68 -0.52 -9.49
C ARG A 76 36.11 0.89 -9.53
N GLU A 77 34.85 1.05 -9.16
CA GLU A 77 34.08 2.28 -9.36
C GLU A 77 33.84 3.04 -8.05
N GLY A 78 34.01 2.38 -6.89
CA GLY A 78 33.79 2.97 -5.57
C GLY A 78 32.32 3.08 -5.17
N ILE A 79 32.08 3.25 -3.87
CA ILE A 79 30.72 3.42 -3.30
C ILE A 79 30.05 4.70 -3.82
N GLY A 80 30.80 5.77 -4.04
CA GLY A 80 30.26 7.04 -4.56
C GLY A 80 29.60 6.90 -5.92
N SER A 81 30.22 6.14 -6.84
CA SER A 81 29.66 5.88 -8.17
C SER A 81 28.43 4.98 -8.14
N LEU A 82 28.38 4.02 -7.19
CA LEU A 82 27.18 3.23 -6.95
C LEU A 82 26.02 4.12 -6.51
N LEU A 83 26.26 4.99 -5.52
CA LEU A 83 25.24 5.91 -5.00
C LEU A 83 24.75 6.85 -6.10
N ALA A 84 25.66 7.43 -6.90
CA ALA A 84 25.30 8.29 -8.03
C ALA A 84 24.34 7.57 -9.00
N ARG A 85 24.65 6.32 -9.40
CA ARG A 85 23.78 5.53 -10.29
C ARG A 85 22.41 5.19 -9.68
N ILE A 86 22.36 4.91 -8.39
CA ILE A 86 21.09 4.67 -7.68
C ILE A 86 20.25 5.94 -7.61
N THR A 87 20.88 7.11 -7.44
CA THR A 87 20.18 8.40 -7.37
C THR A 87 19.76 8.95 -8.73
N GLU A 88 20.48 8.62 -9.80
CA GLU A 88 20.20 9.08 -11.17
C GLU A 88 19.17 8.21 -11.90
N GLY A 89 18.94 6.98 -11.44
CA GLY A 89 17.91 6.09 -11.97
C GLY A 89 16.50 6.56 -11.62
N LYS A 90 15.88 7.34 -12.53
CA LYS A 90 14.41 7.44 -12.67
C LYS A 90 13.86 6.27 -13.45
#